data_AF-A0AAD5GJW9-F1
#
_entry.id   AF-A0AAD5GJW9-F1
#
_cell.length_a   1.000
_cell.length_b   1.000
_cell.length_c   1.000
_cell.angle_alpha   90.00
_cell.angle_beta   90.00
_cell.angle_gamma   90.00
#
_symmetry.space_group_name_H-M   'P 1'
#
loop_
_entity.id
_entity.type
_entity.pdbx_description
1 polymer ?
#
loop_
_entity_poly.entity_id
_entity_poly.type
_entity_poly.pdbx_seq_one_letter_code
_entity_poly.pdbx_strand_id
1 'polypeptide(L)'
;MLYNQQMKSLCSCCSVWQTLQKVPTENQINKIPMLYKLERPSSILPEKHIINSLRPNASGAYTLFKDIFDVGSAVQGQCTHSNGTCAAGATCFYHSLLKRLRVLIRKVIHCPRVKLLNKHILDQSPIEGGSSTCEQVASFVWAACMSIIPRELLGNWRILRKNISKFIRLRIYEKFSLHQCMYKLKISDFQFLSAFCIPGTNRNLLERWIYWLFASIVVPLLQANFYVTESEHGKLQVFFYEKSVWEKLMKTSIGCLKDECYRLVNVASVKQIVSCRRFGFSRVRFRPKANGIRPLANLKSSSRLQFSHTVKEFKAVNVVLQDLHAALKDVHIKIPETLGSSVFSYNDVHRNFRNFLSRVKNGSSTLPSVYMVVADVQKAYDSINQDKLLHLMKDVIVDDHLLHQTHQIIASSRHFQVLPCINLCKQFRSHAQNRSSHSVVVDQVSLLP
;
A
#
# COMPACT_ATOMS: atom_id res chain seq x y z
N MET A 1 24.30 -17.30 -57.19
CA MET A 1 24.94 -16.04 -56.76
C MET A 1 23.90 -14.93 -56.77
N LEU A 2 24.03 -13.98 -55.84
CA LEU A 2 23.22 -12.76 -55.62
C LEU A 2 21.94 -12.90 -54.79
N TYR A 3 22.12 -13.37 -53.55
CA TYR A 3 21.35 -12.93 -52.40
C TYR A 3 22.20 -11.87 -51.67
N ASN A 4 22.03 -10.59 -51.98
CA ASN A 4 22.63 -9.53 -51.17
C ASN A 4 21.86 -8.20 -51.25
N GLN A 5 21.51 -7.72 -50.05
CA GLN A 5 21.49 -6.32 -49.64
C GLN A 5 20.48 -5.35 -50.27
N GLN A 6 19.38 -5.16 -49.54
CA GLN A 6 19.00 -3.81 -49.08
C GLN A 6 18.58 -3.88 -47.60
N MET A 7 19.57 -4.03 -46.70
CA MET A 7 19.38 -3.57 -45.33
C MET A 7 19.19 -2.06 -45.40
N LYS A 8 17.94 -1.59 -45.26
CA LYS A 8 17.66 -0.16 -45.02
C LYS A 8 18.51 0.27 -43.83
N SER A 9 19.50 1.12 -44.08
CA SER A 9 20.40 1.66 -43.07
C SER A 9 19.57 2.21 -41.90
N LEU A 10 19.64 1.55 -40.74
CA LEU A 10 19.05 2.09 -39.52
C LEU A 10 19.74 3.42 -39.24
N CYS A 11 18.95 4.47 -39.03
CA CYS A 11 19.45 5.76 -38.56
C CYS A 11 20.34 5.53 -37.33
N SER A 12 21.51 6.16 -37.26
CA SER A 12 22.46 6.00 -36.14
C SER A 12 21.83 6.30 -34.77
N CYS A 13 20.81 7.14 -34.71
CA CYS A 13 20.03 7.39 -33.50
C CYS A 13 19.24 6.17 -33.00
N CYS A 14 18.94 5.20 -33.88
CA CYS A 14 18.24 3.97 -33.53
C CYS A 14 19.17 2.89 -32.95
N SER A 15 20.50 3.11 -32.94
CA SER A 15 21.44 2.22 -32.24
C SER A 15 21.20 2.16 -30.73
N VAL A 16 20.54 3.18 -30.16
CA VAL A 16 20.09 3.22 -28.76
C VAL A 16 19.31 1.96 -28.36
N TRP A 17 18.55 1.38 -29.30
CA TRP A 17 17.71 0.22 -29.06
C TRP A 17 18.48 -1.11 -29.01
N GLN A 18 19.71 -1.15 -29.52
CA GLN A 18 20.57 -2.33 -29.44
C GLN A 18 21.10 -2.56 -28.01
N THR A 19 21.09 -1.53 -27.18
CA THR A 19 21.54 -1.59 -25.78
C THR A 19 20.44 -2.01 -24.80
N LEU A 20 19.22 -2.30 -25.29
CA LEU A 20 18.10 -2.70 -24.45
C LEU A 20 18.31 -4.09 -23.85
N GLN A 21 18.43 -4.13 -22.53
CA GLN A 21 18.39 -5.39 -21.79
C GLN A 21 16.98 -6.01 -21.79
N LYS A 22 16.88 -7.32 -21.56
CA LYS A 22 15.59 -8.01 -21.37
C LYS A 22 14.89 -7.44 -20.13
N VAL A 23 13.57 -7.26 -20.22
CA VAL A 23 12.75 -6.85 -19.07
C VAL A 23 12.83 -7.95 -18.01
N PRO A 24 13.09 -7.63 -16.73
CA PRO A 24 13.10 -8.61 -15.66
C PRO A 24 11.78 -9.39 -15.59
N THR A 25 11.87 -10.70 -15.45
CA THR A 25 10.73 -11.64 -15.48
C THR A 25 9.75 -11.45 -14.31
N GLU A 26 10.14 -10.72 -13.26
CA GLU A 26 9.39 -10.53 -12.02
C GLU A 26 8.63 -9.19 -11.92
N ASN A 27 8.49 -8.46 -13.01
CA ASN A 27 7.83 -7.15 -13.00
C ASN A 27 6.31 -7.26 -12.71
N GLN A 28 5.95 -7.08 -11.43
CA GLN A 28 4.59 -7.08 -10.92
C GLN A 28 4.15 -5.65 -10.60
N ILE A 29 2.96 -5.28 -11.09
CA ILE A 29 2.27 -4.07 -10.70
C ILE A 29 1.48 -4.38 -9.42
N ASN A 30 1.62 -3.55 -8.39
CA ASN A 30 0.88 -3.69 -7.14
C ASN A 30 0.26 -2.35 -6.70
N LYS A 31 -0.71 -2.42 -5.79
CA LYS A 31 -1.47 -1.25 -5.32
C LYS A 31 -0.81 -0.51 -4.15
N ILE A 32 0.24 -1.06 -3.54
CA ILE A 32 0.82 -0.51 -2.31
C ILE A 32 1.18 0.98 -2.44
N PRO A 33 1.79 1.47 -3.56
CA PRO A 33 2.15 2.88 -3.70
C PRO A 33 0.96 3.86 -3.63
N MET A 34 -0.24 3.45 -4.05
CA MET A 34 -1.41 4.33 -4.09
C MET A 34 -2.24 4.33 -2.80
N LEU A 35 -2.01 3.38 -1.89
CA LEU A 35 -2.84 3.24 -0.68
C LEU A 35 -2.66 4.40 0.29
N TYR A 36 -3.78 4.81 0.89
CA TYR A 36 -3.85 5.74 2.02
C TYR A 36 -3.19 7.12 1.81
N LYS A 37 -2.93 7.53 0.57
CA LYS A 37 -2.35 8.85 0.28
C LYS A 37 -3.41 9.93 0.49
N LEU A 38 -3.08 10.99 1.22
CA LEU A 38 -3.99 12.11 1.47
C LEU A 38 -3.72 13.33 0.57
N GLU A 39 -2.52 13.39 -0.01
CA GLU A 39 -2.08 14.50 -0.86
C GLU A 39 -3.06 14.74 -2.02
N ARG A 40 -3.40 16.02 -2.23
CA ARG A 40 -4.19 16.49 -3.38
C ARG A 40 -3.30 17.30 -4.31
N PRO A 41 -2.73 16.67 -5.35
CA PRO A 41 -1.96 17.40 -6.33
C PRO A 41 -2.89 18.30 -7.15
N SER A 42 -2.37 19.47 -7.54
CA SER A 42 -3.01 20.37 -8.50
C SER A 42 -3.07 19.75 -9.91
N SER A 43 -2.12 18.87 -10.24
CA SER A 43 -2.06 18.13 -11.50
C SER A 43 -2.81 16.80 -11.48
N ILE A 44 -3.00 16.21 -12.66
CA ILE A 44 -3.63 14.89 -12.83
C ILE A 44 -2.80 13.74 -12.24
N LEU A 45 -1.47 13.89 -12.18
CA LEU A 45 -0.51 12.99 -11.55
C LEU A 45 0.01 13.57 -10.20
N PRO A 46 0.66 12.78 -9.33
CA PRO A 46 1.26 13.28 -8.08
C PRO A 46 2.33 14.35 -8.31
N GLU A 47 2.53 15.27 -7.37
CA GLU A 47 3.49 16.38 -7.52
C GLU A 47 4.92 15.89 -7.81
N LYS A 48 5.36 14.84 -7.11
CA LYS A 48 6.70 14.23 -7.27
C LYS A 48 6.83 13.33 -8.50
N HIS A 49 5.83 13.29 -9.36
CA HIS A 49 5.87 12.48 -10.58
C HIS A 49 6.87 13.07 -11.58
N ILE A 50 7.70 12.22 -12.21
CA ILE A 50 8.77 12.68 -13.12
C ILE A 50 8.26 13.67 -14.18
N ILE A 51 7.13 13.38 -14.83
CA ILE A 51 6.57 14.24 -15.88
C ILE A 51 6.29 15.67 -15.40
N ASN A 52 5.87 15.85 -14.14
CA ASN A 52 5.59 17.17 -13.59
C ASN A 52 6.86 18.01 -13.38
N SER A 53 8.04 17.37 -13.33
CA SER A 53 9.34 18.05 -13.30
C SER A 53 9.92 18.37 -14.69
N LEU A 54 9.31 17.84 -15.76
CA LEU A 54 9.84 17.94 -17.13
C LEU A 54 9.23 19.12 -17.90
N ARG A 55 10.05 19.75 -18.74
CA ARG A 55 9.57 20.73 -19.73
C ARG A 55 9.19 20.03 -21.05
N PRO A 56 8.17 20.49 -21.79
CA PRO A 56 7.75 19.91 -23.06
C PRO A 56 8.68 20.30 -24.22
N ASN A 57 9.98 20.04 -24.07
CA ASN A 57 11.05 20.29 -25.04
C ASN A 57 11.81 18.99 -25.37
N ALA A 58 12.87 19.07 -26.17
CA ALA A 58 13.66 17.90 -26.56
C ALA A 58 14.35 17.23 -25.36
N SER A 59 14.91 18.02 -24.44
CA SER A 59 15.57 17.53 -23.22
C SER A 59 14.60 16.77 -22.32
N GLY A 60 13.43 17.33 -22.02
CA GLY A 60 12.42 16.66 -21.21
C GLY A 60 11.90 15.38 -21.85
N ALA A 61 11.69 15.38 -23.17
CA ALA A 61 11.30 14.17 -23.90
C ALA A 61 12.37 13.07 -23.81
N TYR A 62 13.65 13.43 -23.86
CA TYR A 62 14.77 12.49 -23.71
C TYR A 62 14.89 11.95 -22.28
N THR A 63 14.71 12.79 -21.26
CA THR A 63 14.67 12.32 -19.86
C THR A 63 13.53 11.32 -19.64
N LEU A 64 12.34 11.63 -20.17
CA LEU A 64 11.20 10.70 -20.12
C LEU A 64 11.47 9.40 -20.89
N PHE A 65 12.14 9.49 -22.04
CA PHE A 65 12.54 8.31 -22.80
C PHE A 65 13.46 7.39 -21.99
N LYS A 66 14.46 7.96 -21.29
CA LYS A 66 15.36 7.18 -20.43
C LYS A 66 14.61 6.51 -19.29
N ASP A 67 13.67 7.21 -18.66
CA ASP A 67 12.82 6.67 -17.60
C ASP A 67 11.93 5.50 -18.06
N ILE A 68 11.38 5.58 -19.27
CA ILE A 68 10.53 4.51 -19.83
C ILE A 68 11.33 3.28 -20.24
N PHE A 69 12.44 3.50 -20.95
CA PHE A 69 13.13 2.41 -21.65
C PHE A 69 14.41 1.93 -20.97
N ASP A 70 14.85 2.61 -19.89
CA ASP A 70 16.06 2.28 -19.11
C ASP A 70 17.29 2.10 -20.03
N VAL A 71 17.45 3.03 -20.96
CA VAL A 71 18.60 3.04 -21.85
C VAL A 71 19.72 3.86 -21.22
N GLY A 72 20.93 3.31 -21.24
CA GLY A 72 22.14 3.99 -20.78
C GLY A 72 22.40 5.31 -21.52
N SER A 73 23.46 6.02 -21.13
CA SER A 73 23.90 7.27 -21.77
C SER A 73 24.44 7.02 -23.19
N ALA A 74 23.59 6.55 -24.10
CA ALA A 74 23.92 6.41 -25.50
C ALA A 74 24.09 7.83 -26.08
N VAL A 75 25.27 8.05 -26.65
CA VAL A 75 25.79 9.28 -27.24
C VAL A 75 24.69 10.06 -27.97
N GLN A 76 24.56 11.35 -27.68
CA GLN A 76 23.94 12.32 -28.58
C GLN A 76 24.78 12.35 -29.87
N GLY A 77 24.66 11.33 -30.71
CA GLY A 77 25.29 11.34 -32.01
C GLY A 77 24.67 12.49 -32.79
N GLN A 78 25.48 13.44 -33.25
CA GLN A 78 25.08 14.40 -34.27
C GLN A 78 24.60 13.59 -35.47
N CYS A 79 23.28 13.45 -35.60
CA CYS A 79 22.73 13.02 -36.86
C CYS A 79 22.73 14.23 -37.80
N THR A 80 23.10 14.04 -39.05
CA THR A 80 23.02 15.04 -40.13
C THR A 80 21.57 15.36 -40.54
N HIS A 81 20.62 15.21 -39.61
CA HIS A 81 19.24 15.63 -39.76
C HIS A 81 19.05 16.99 -39.10
N SER A 82 19.60 18.04 -39.72
CA SER A 82 19.14 19.40 -39.44
C SER A 82 17.67 19.48 -39.83
N ASN A 83 16.77 19.58 -38.85
CA ASN A 83 15.32 19.76 -39.03
C ASN A 83 14.52 18.63 -39.71
N GLY A 84 14.75 17.37 -39.32
CA GLY A 84 13.65 16.38 -39.33
C GLY A 84 13.42 15.59 -40.64
N THR A 85 14.38 15.55 -41.55
CA THR A 85 14.28 14.74 -42.77
C THR A 85 15.43 13.74 -42.88
N CYS A 86 15.11 12.45 -43.03
CA CYS A 86 16.04 11.48 -43.63
C CYS A 86 16.34 11.89 -45.08
N ALA A 87 17.38 11.32 -45.68
CA ALA A 87 17.62 11.33 -47.13
C ALA A 87 16.44 10.79 -47.99
N ALA A 88 15.35 10.34 -47.34
CA ALA A 88 14.08 9.91 -47.92
C ALA A 88 12.84 10.68 -47.38
N GLY A 89 13.01 11.85 -46.75
CA GLY A 89 11.90 12.71 -46.29
C GLY A 89 11.18 12.28 -44.99
N ALA A 90 11.50 11.14 -44.39
CA ALA A 90 10.83 10.61 -43.20
C ALA A 90 11.64 10.78 -41.89
N THR A 91 10.98 11.07 -40.76
CA THR A 91 11.62 11.09 -39.42
C THR A 91 11.89 9.67 -38.92
N CYS A 92 13.08 9.40 -38.36
CA CYS A 92 13.39 8.07 -37.80
C CYS A 92 12.54 7.72 -36.56
N PHE A 93 12.42 6.43 -36.22
CA PHE A 93 11.60 5.93 -35.10
C PHE A 93 11.91 6.62 -33.77
N TYR A 94 13.20 6.78 -33.44
CA TYR A 94 13.64 7.46 -32.23
C TYR A 94 13.10 8.90 -32.13
N HIS A 95 13.27 9.71 -33.17
CA HIS A 95 12.79 11.09 -33.18
C HIS A 95 11.26 11.19 -33.22
N SER A 96 10.60 10.27 -33.94
CA SER A 96 9.13 10.15 -33.94
C SER A 96 8.60 9.87 -32.52
N LEU A 97 9.25 8.96 -31.79
CA LEU A 97 8.89 8.65 -30.41
C LEU A 97 9.15 9.83 -29.47
N LEU A 98 10.32 10.48 -29.55
CA LEU A 98 10.60 11.68 -28.76
C LEU A 98 9.58 12.81 -29.01
N LYS A 99 9.13 12.99 -30.27
CA LYS A 99 8.06 13.95 -30.59
C LYS A 99 6.77 13.59 -29.85
N ARG A 100 6.40 12.32 -29.79
CA ARG A 100 5.22 11.82 -29.07
C ARG A 100 5.36 11.98 -27.55
N LEU A 101 6.52 11.68 -26.98
CA LEU A 101 6.81 11.88 -25.55
C LEU A 101 6.77 13.36 -25.15
N ARG A 102 7.25 14.25 -26.01
CA ARG A 102 7.08 15.71 -25.81
C ARG A 102 5.62 16.13 -25.76
N VAL A 103 4.78 15.58 -26.64
CA VAL A 103 3.33 15.81 -26.63
C VAL A 103 2.69 15.25 -25.36
N LEU A 104 3.11 14.06 -24.90
CA LEU A 104 2.66 13.48 -23.64
C LEU A 104 2.94 14.41 -22.46
N ILE A 105 4.18 14.92 -22.33
CA ILE A 105 4.55 15.88 -21.26
C ILE A 105 3.63 17.11 -21.31
N ARG A 106 3.47 17.72 -22.49
CA ARG A 106 2.60 18.89 -22.67
C ARG A 106 1.15 18.59 -22.26
N LYS A 107 0.62 17.44 -22.65
CA LYS A 107 -0.77 17.06 -22.34
C LYS A 107 -0.99 16.77 -20.85
N VAL A 108 -0.01 16.24 -20.14
CA VAL A 108 -0.10 16.07 -18.67
C VAL A 108 -0.19 17.42 -17.98
N ILE A 109 0.66 18.38 -18.37
CA ILE A 109 0.69 19.74 -17.81
C ILE A 109 -0.66 20.45 -18.01
N HIS A 110 -1.26 20.32 -19.19
CA HIS A 110 -2.53 20.99 -19.53
C HIS A 110 -3.77 20.10 -19.35
N CYS A 111 -3.66 18.97 -18.65
CA CYS A 111 -4.78 18.05 -18.50
C CYS A 111 -5.92 18.69 -17.68
N PRO A 112 -7.17 18.70 -18.17
CA PRO A 112 -8.29 19.31 -17.45
C PRO A 112 -8.81 18.37 -16.34
N ARG A 113 -7.99 18.14 -15.31
CA ARG A 113 -8.24 17.19 -14.21
C ARG A 113 -9.64 17.35 -13.60
N VAL A 114 -10.01 18.57 -13.23
CA VAL A 114 -11.30 18.85 -12.57
C VAL A 114 -12.47 18.50 -13.48
N LYS A 115 -12.40 18.85 -14.77
CA LYS A 115 -13.45 18.50 -15.75
C LYS A 115 -13.62 16.99 -15.89
N LEU A 116 -12.51 16.24 -15.87
CA LEU A 116 -12.55 14.77 -15.92
C LEU A 116 -13.15 14.16 -14.66
N LEU A 117 -12.80 14.69 -13.48
CA LEU A 117 -13.37 14.23 -12.20
C LEU A 117 -14.88 14.48 -12.13
N ASN A 118 -15.34 15.68 -12.50
CA ASN A 118 -16.76 16.00 -12.49
C ASN A 118 -17.54 15.02 -13.37
N LYS A 119 -17.16 14.91 -14.65
CA LYS A 119 -17.84 14.07 -15.63
C LYS A 119 -17.91 12.58 -15.26
N HIS A 120 -16.84 12.03 -14.70
CA HIS A 120 -16.73 10.58 -14.49
C HIS A 120 -16.97 10.11 -13.07
N ILE A 121 -16.88 11.02 -12.08
CA ILE A 121 -16.93 10.68 -10.66
C ILE A 121 -17.99 11.48 -9.90
N LEU A 122 -17.98 12.82 -9.97
CA LEU A 122 -18.80 13.65 -9.08
C LEU A 122 -20.22 13.89 -9.58
N ASP A 123 -20.43 14.00 -10.90
CA ASP A 123 -21.75 14.23 -11.49
C ASP A 123 -22.59 12.95 -11.58
N GLN A 124 -22.02 11.80 -11.18
CA GLN A 124 -22.73 10.53 -11.12
C GLN A 124 -23.35 10.38 -9.73
N SER A 125 -24.58 9.86 -9.67
CA SER A 125 -25.35 9.68 -8.43
C SER A 125 -24.47 9.03 -7.35
N PRO A 126 -24.28 9.68 -6.18
CA PRO A 126 -23.44 9.15 -5.13
C PRO A 126 -24.03 7.83 -4.63
N ILE A 127 -23.18 6.82 -4.55
CA ILE A 127 -23.52 5.55 -3.90
C ILE A 127 -23.58 5.79 -2.39
N GLU A 128 -24.44 5.05 -1.69
CA GLU A 128 -24.43 4.96 -0.24
C GLU A 128 -22.99 4.81 0.29
N GLY A 129 -22.57 5.73 1.16
CA GLY A 129 -21.23 5.76 1.74
C GLY A 129 -20.19 6.60 0.99
N GLY A 130 -20.48 7.17 -0.19
CA GLY A 130 -19.63 8.17 -0.86
C GLY A 130 -18.40 7.63 -1.61
N SER A 131 -18.29 6.31 -1.78
CA SER A 131 -17.24 5.68 -2.59
C SER A 131 -17.62 5.60 -4.07
N SER A 132 -16.63 5.67 -4.96
CA SER A 132 -16.80 5.47 -6.41
C SER A 132 -16.73 3.99 -6.78
N THR A 133 -17.56 3.54 -7.73
CA THR A 133 -17.48 2.16 -8.26
C THR A 133 -16.19 1.92 -9.04
N CYS A 134 -15.80 0.64 -9.15
CA CYS A 134 -14.71 0.24 -10.04
C CYS A 134 -14.96 0.65 -11.51
N GLU A 135 -16.21 0.67 -11.96
CA GLU A 135 -16.62 1.08 -13.30
C GLU A 135 -16.40 2.59 -13.51
N GLN A 136 -16.82 3.42 -12.55
CA GLN A 136 -16.57 4.87 -12.52
C GLN A 136 -15.08 5.18 -12.56
N VAL A 137 -14.32 4.56 -11.66
CA VAL A 137 -12.87 4.74 -11.57
C VAL A 137 -12.18 4.28 -12.86
N ALA A 138 -12.56 3.14 -13.43
CA ALA A 138 -12.01 2.68 -14.70
C ALA A 138 -12.37 3.62 -15.87
N SER A 139 -13.56 4.21 -15.86
CA SER A 139 -13.99 5.23 -16.83
C SER A 139 -13.14 6.49 -16.73
N PHE A 140 -12.95 7.01 -15.52
CA PHE A 140 -12.09 8.16 -15.24
C PHE A 140 -10.63 7.92 -15.65
N VAL A 141 -10.03 6.82 -15.19
CA VAL A 141 -8.62 6.49 -15.50
C VAL A 141 -8.43 6.37 -17.00
N TRP A 142 -9.37 5.73 -17.70
CA TRP A 142 -9.31 5.61 -19.15
C TRP A 142 -9.41 6.97 -19.85
N ALA A 143 -10.34 7.84 -19.42
CA ALA A 143 -10.49 9.19 -19.97
C ALA A 143 -9.23 10.04 -19.72
N ALA A 144 -8.61 9.92 -18.53
CA ALA A 144 -7.34 10.57 -18.22
C ALA A 144 -6.21 10.07 -19.12
N CYS A 145 -6.08 8.74 -19.32
CA CYS A 145 -5.12 8.16 -20.26
C CYS A 145 -5.32 8.69 -21.69
N MET A 146 -6.56 8.74 -22.19
CA MET A 146 -6.87 9.29 -23.52
C MET A 146 -6.56 10.79 -23.65
N SER A 147 -6.70 11.54 -22.56
CA SER A 147 -6.37 12.97 -22.51
C SER A 147 -4.87 13.19 -22.60
N ILE A 148 -4.08 12.43 -21.83
CA ILE A 148 -2.64 12.67 -21.66
C ILE A 148 -1.74 11.90 -22.64
N ILE A 149 -2.16 10.73 -23.11
CA ILE A 149 -1.34 9.85 -23.96
C ILE A 149 -1.69 10.08 -25.45
N PRO A 150 -0.69 10.26 -26.33
CA PRO A 150 -0.91 10.23 -27.79
C PRO A 150 -1.59 8.92 -28.23
N ARG A 151 -2.58 9.00 -29.13
CA ARG A 151 -3.42 7.85 -29.52
C ARG A 151 -2.62 6.66 -30.04
N GLU A 152 -1.52 6.96 -30.72
CA GLU A 152 -0.63 6.00 -31.36
C GLU A 152 0.15 5.14 -30.35
N LEU A 153 0.22 5.58 -29.09
CA LEU A 153 0.85 4.83 -27.99
C LEU A 153 -0.16 3.96 -27.20
N LEU A 154 -1.46 4.06 -27.49
CA LEU A 154 -2.50 3.34 -26.72
C LEU A 154 -2.92 2.00 -27.32
N GLY A 155 -2.46 1.68 -28.53
CA GLY A 155 -2.76 0.43 -29.21
C GLY A 155 -4.26 0.15 -29.30
N ASN A 156 -4.65 -1.12 -29.11
CA ASN A 156 -6.06 -1.50 -29.06
C ASN A 156 -6.69 -1.03 -27.75
N TRP A 157 -7.34 0.13 -27.84
CA TRP A 157 -7.91 0.82 -26.68
C TRP A 157 -8.96 0.02 -25.91
N ARG A 158 -9.74 -0.84 -26.59
CA ARG A 158 -10.78 -1.67 -25.94
C ARG A 158 -10.15 -2.69 -25.01
N ILE A 159 -9.09 -3.36 -25.48
CA ILE A 159 -8.36 -4.37 -24.71
C ILE A 159 -7.60 -3.70 -23.57
N LEU A 160 -6.89 -2.60 -23.85
CA LEU A 160 -6.14 -1.88 -22.83
C LEU A 160 -7.04 -1.35 -21.71
N ARG A 161 -8.21 -0.78 -22.04
CA ARG A 161 -9.22 -0.37 -21.06
C ARG A 161 -9.72 -1.53 -20.22
N LYS A 162 -9.92 -2.71 -20.82
CA LYS A 162 -10.32 -3.94 -20.09
C LYS A 162 -9.24 -4.38 -19.11
N ASN A 163 -7.97 -4.33 -19.50
CA ASN A 163 -6.84 -4.70 -18.65
C ASN A 163 -6.68 -3.72 -17.47
N ILE A 164 -6.85 -2.40 -17.71
CA ILE A 164 -6.91 -1.37 -16.66
C ILE A 164 -8.08 -1.65 -15.69
N SER A 165 -9.28 -1.94 -16.21
CA SER A 165 -10.44 -2.28 -15.37
C SER A 165 -10.18 -3.52 -14.50
N LYS A 166 -9.54 -4.55 -15.07
CA LYS A 166 -9.15 -5.76 -14.33
C LYS A 166 -8.21 -5.40 -13.18
N PHE A 167 -7.19 -4.59 -13.41
CA PHE A 167 -6.28 -4.12 -12.36
C PHE A 167 -7.01 -3.36 -11.25
N ILE A 168 -7.94 -2.47 -11.60
CA ILE A 168 -8.71 -1.67 -10.62
C ILE A 168 -9.53 -2.57 -9.68
N ARG A 169 -10.11 -3.66 -10.20
CA ARG A 169 -10.93 -4.61 -9.42
C ARG A 169 -10.15 -5.54 -8.49
N LEU A 170 -8.83 -5.66 -8.66
CA LEU A 170 -8.01 -6.50 -7.79
C LEU A 170 -8.06 -6.03 -6.33
N ARG A 171 -7.90 -6.97 -5.41
CA ARG A 171 -7.75 -6.69 -3.96
C ARG A 171 -6.41 -6.00 -3.67
N ILE A 172 -6.27 -5.42 -2.48
CA ILE A 172 -5.10 -4.60 -2.11
C ILE A 172 -3.76 -5.33 -2.29
N TYR A 173 -3.69 -6.62 -1.93
CA TYR A 173 -2.45 -7.41 -1.96
C TYR A 173 -2.36 -8.36 -3.16
N GLU A 174 -3.32 -8.29 -4.08
CA GLU A 174 -3.25 -9.07 -5.31
C GLU A 174 -2.19 -8.49 -6.26
N LYS A 175 -1.40 -9.39 -6.83
CA LYS A 175 -0.33 -9.07 -7.77
C LYS A 175 -0.89 -9.04 -9.19
N PHE A 176 -0.48 -8.06 -9.99
CA PHE A 176 -0.85 -7.97 -11.40
C PHE A 176 0.40 -8.04 -12.27
N SER A 177 0.58 -9.14 -13.00
CA SER A 177 1.79 -9.35 -13.79
C SER A 177 1.78 -8.55 -15.08
N LEU A 178 2.95 -8.27 -15.66
CA LEU A 178 3.06 -7.66 -16.98
C LEU A 178 2.32 -8.49 -18.05
N HIS A 179 2.36 -9.82 -17.96
CA HIS A 179 1.58 -10.70 -18.83
C HIS A 179 0.07 -10.42 -18.76
N GLN A 180 -0.46 -10.17 -17.57
CA GLN A 180 -1.88 -9.79 -17.41
C GLN A 180 -2.16 -8.38 -17.94
N CYS A 181 -1.22 -7.43 -17.81
CA CYS A 181 -1.32 -6.10 -18.41
C CYS A 181 -1.40 -6.16 -19.94
N MET A 182 -0.65 -7.11 -20.54
CA MET A 182 -0.55 -7.32 -21.97
C MET A 182 -1.53 -8.34 -22.55
N TYR A 183 -2.40 -8.93 -21.72
CA TYR A 183 -3.28 -10.01 -22.14
C TYR A 183 -4.15 -9.56 -23.33
N LYS A 184 -4.05 -10.33 -24.44
CA LYS A 184 -4.68 -10.09 -25.75
C LYS A 184 -4.23 -8.83 -26.52
N LEU A 185 -3.26 -8.05 -26.02
CA LEU A 185 -2.66 -6.96 -26.79
C LEU A 185 -1.68 -7.53 -27.82
N LYS A 186 -1.78 -7.08 -29.06
CA LYS A 186 -0.87 -7.46 -30.14
C LYS A 186 0.10 -6.31 -30.42
N ILE A 187 1.33 -6.64 -30.82
CA ILE A 187 2.33 -5.64 -31.24
C ILE A 187 1.80 -4.82 -32.42
N SER A 188 1.08 -5.48 -33.35
CA SER A 188 0.42 -4.84 -34.50
C SER A 188 -0.58 -3.75 -34.12
N ASP A 189 -1.11 -3.77 -32.90
CA ASP A 189 -2.05 -2.75 -32.45
C ASP A 189 -1.35 -1.39 -32.24
N PHE A 190 -0.04 -1.38 -32.01
CA PHE A 190 0.74 -0.18 -31.69
C PHE A 190 1.43 0.38 -32.93
N GLN A 191 0.78 1.32 -33.59
CA GLN A 191 1.25 1.93 -34.84
C GLN A 191 2.68 2.49 -34.73
N PHE A 192 3.09 3.01 -33.57
CA PHE A 192 4.44 3.55 -33.41
C PHE A 192 5.53 2.48 -33.60
N LEU A 193 5.26 1.21 -33.28
CA LEU A 193 6.21 0.09 -33.42
C LEU A 193 6.31 -0.45 -34.85
N SER A 194 5.36 -0.09 -35.74
CA SER A 194 5.34 -0.57 -37.13
C SER A 194 6.56 -0.12 -37.95
N ALA A 195 7.19 1.00 -37.58
CA ALA A 195 8.34 1.57 -38.26
C ALA A 195 9.69 0.94 -37.86
N PHE A 196 9.69 -0.06 -36.96
CA PHE A 196 10.91 -0.61 -36.38
C PHE A 196 11.17 -2.04 -36.88
N CYS A 197 12.21 -2.20 -37.69
CA CYS A 197 12.50 -3.43 -38.45
C CYS A 197 13.41 -4.45 -37.73
N ILE A 198 13.65 -4.33 -36.41
CA ILE A 198 14.49 -5.30 -35.68
C ILE A 198 13.59 -6.34 -34.98
N PRO A 199 13.62 -7.62 -35.40
CA PRO A 199 12.89 -8.70 -34.75
C PRO A 199 13.25 -8.83 -33.26
N GLY A 200 12.27 -9.17 -32.40
CA GLY A 200 12.47 -9.34 -30.95
C GLY A 200 12.51 -8.05 -30.11
N THR A 201 13.01 -6.94 -30.65
CA THR A 201 13.11 -5.65 -29.92
C THR A 201 11.74 -4.99 -29.72
N ASN A 202 10.83 -5.11 -30.70
CA ASN A 202 9.47 -4.55 -30.60
C ASN A 202 8.68 -5.08 -29.40
N ARG A 203 8.88 -6.35 -29.05
CA ARG A 203 8.23 -6.94 -27.88
C ARG A 203 8.77 -6.35 -26.59
N ASN A 204 10.10 -6.22 -26.47
CA ASN A 204 10.76 -5.62 -25.31
C ASN A 204 10.32 -4.15 -25.11
N LEU A 205 10.27 -3.38 -26.21
CA LEU A 205 9.77 -1.99 -26.20
C LEU A 205 8.33 -1.91 -25.70
N LEU A 206 7.47 -2.79 -26.21
CA LEU A 206 6.08 -2.81 -25.79
C LEU A 206 5.93 -3.22 -24.32
N GLU A 207 6.68 -4.24 -23.88
CA GLU A 207 6.71 -4.69 -22.49
C GLU A 207 7.12 -3.55 -21.53
N ARG A 208 8.17 -2.78 -21.86
CA ARG A 208 8.61 -1.60 -21.10
C ARG A 208 7.56 -0.50 -21.09
N TRP A 209 6.99 -0.19 -22.26
CA TRP A 209 5.94 0.81 -22.38
C TRP A 209 4.69 0.47 -21.56
N ILE A 210 4.19 -0.77 -21.65
CA ILE A 210 3.01 -1.21 -20.88
C ILE A 210 3.32 -1.25 -19.39
N TYR A 211 4.50 -1.75 -19.00
CA TYR A 211 4.90 -1.73 -17.60
C TYR A 211 4.90 -0.30 -17.05
N TRP A 212 5.58 0.62 -17.74
CA TRP A 212 5.63 2.03 -17.36
C TRP A 212 4.24 2.68 -17.36
N LEU A 213 3.37 2.36 -18.33
CA LEU A 213 1.99 2.84 -18.34
C LEU A 213 1.23 2.43 -17.08
N PHE A 214 1.34 1.19 -16.64
CA PHE A 214 0.64 0.76 -15.42
C PHE A 214 1.31 1.32 -14.15
N ALA A 215 2.64 1.20 -14.04
CA ALA A 215 3.40 1.57 -12.85
C ALA A 215 3.50 3.09 -12.65
N SER A 216 3.67 3.84 -13.72
CA SER A 216 3.96 5.28 -13.70
C SER A 216 2.79 6.15 -14.16
N ILE A 217 1.76 5.60 -14.83
CA ILE A 217 0.56 6.39 -15.16
C ILE A 217 -0.67 5.90 -14.39
N VAL A 218 -1.10 4.65 -14.57
CA VAL A 218 -2.36 4.15 -13.96
C VAL A 218 -2.31 4.19 -12.43
N VAL A 219 -1.24 3.67 -11.82
CA VAL A 219 -1.07 3.68 -10.36
C VAL A 219 -1.00 5.12 -9.81
N PRO A 220 -0.17 6.04 -10.36
CA PRO A 220 -0.15 7.43 -9.93
C PRO A 220 -1.44 8.22 -10.19
N LEU A 221 -2.18 7.93 -11.26
CA LEU A 221 -3.52 8.51 -11.49
C LEU A 221 -4.47 8.16 -10.35
N LEU A 222 -4.52 6.88 -9.96
CA LEU A 222 -5.35 6.44 -8.85
C LEU A 222 -4.90 7.11 -7.53
N GLN A 223 -3.59 7.14 -7.28
CA GLN A 223 -2.99 7.78 -6.11
C GLN A 223 -3.34 9.27 -5.98
N ALA A 224 -3.24 10.01 -7.08
CA ALA A 224 -3.42 11.46 -7.12
C ALA A 224 -4.88 11.91 -6.99
N ASN A 225 -5.82 11.06 -7.39
CA ASN A 225 -7.23 11.44 -7.53
C ASN A 225 -8.14 10.77 -6.51
N PHE A 226 -7.71 9.64 -5.92
CA PHE A 226 -8.54 8.88 -4.97
C PHE A 226 -7.79 8.55 -3.69
N TYR A 227 -8.48 8.61 -2.56
CA TYR A 227 -8.09 7.90 -1.36
C TYR A 227 -8.45 6.43 -1.55
N VAL A 228 -7.41 5.59 -1.64
CA VAL A 228 -7.54 4.15 -1.89
C VAL A 228 -7.38 3.41 -0.56
N THR A 229 -8.40 2.66 -0.15
CA THR A 229 -8.45 1.95 1.14
C THR A 229 -9.29 0.68 1.05
N GLU A 230 -9.17 -0.21 2.02
CA GLU A 230 -10.09 -1.31 2.29
C GLU A 230 -11.17 -0.91 3.29
N SER A 231 -12.31 -1.59 3.24
CA SER A 231 -13.32 -1.54 4.31
C SER A 231 -13.06 -2.62 5.38
N GLU A 232 -13.71 -2.45 6.54
CA GLU A 232 -13.61 -3.40 7.64
C GLU A 232 -14.21 -4.78 7.31
N HIS A 233 -15.30 -4.81 6.54
CA HIS A 233 -16.04 -6.04 6.20
C HIS A 233 -15.66 -6.62 4.83
N GLY A 234 -14.96 -5.85 3.98
CA GLY A 234 -14.75 -6.16 2.56
C GLY A 234 -13.64 -7.18 2.24
N LYS A 235 -13.09 -7.93 3.20
CA LYS A 235 -12.06 -8.96 2.95
C LYS A 235 -10.93 -8.51 1.99
N LEU A 236 -10.38 -7.31 2.20
CA LEU A 236 -9.31 -6.68 1.38
C LEU A 236 -9.76 -6.13 0.00
N GLN A 237 -11.07 -6.04 -0.25
CA GLN A 237 -11.62 -5.31 -1.38
C GLN A 237 -11.21 -3.83 -1.33
N VAL A 238 -10.93 -3.27 -2.50
CA VAL A 238 -10.49 -1.89 -2.65
C VAL A 238 -11.70 -0.97 -2.83
N PHE A 239 -11.70 0.12 -2.07
CA PHE A 239 -12.63 1.23 -2.18
C PHE A 239 -11.87 2.47 -2.62
N PHE A 240 -12.52 3.26 -3.48
CA PHE A 240 -11.97 4.50 -4.03
C PHE A 240 -12.86 5.64 -3.59
N TYR A 241 -12.30 6.63 -2.91
CA TYR A 241 -12.99 7.86 -2.55
C TYR A 241 -12.30 9.00 -3.25
N GLU A 242 -13.03 9.82 -4.00
CA GLU A 242 -12.45 11.07 -4.49
C GLU A 242 -11.93 11.88 -3.30
N LYS A 243 -10.76 12.52 -3.44
CA LYS A 243 -10.05 13.11 -2.31
C LYS A 243 -10.88 14.16 -1.57
N SER A 244 -11.63 15.00 -2.27
CA SER A 244 -12.51 16.03 -1.66
C SER A 244 -13.61 15.40 -0.82
N VAL A 245 -14.24 14.34 -1.32
CA VAL A 245 -15.24 13.57 -0.59
C VAL A 245 -14.63 12.93 0.66
N TRP A 246 -13.46 12.30 0.53
CA TRP A 246 -12.78 11.65 1.67
C TRP A 246 -12.41 12.63 2.79
N GLU A 247 -11.92 13.82 2.45
CA GLU A 247 -11.58 14.82 3.48
C GLU A 247 -12.83 15.37 4.18
N LYS A 248 -13.96 15.53 3.49
CA LYS A 248 -15.22 15.91 4.14
C LYS A 248 -15.62 14.86 5.18
N LEU A 249 -15.52 13.57 4.84
CA LEU A 249 -15.75 12.47 5.77
C LEU A 249 -14.77 12.51 6.95
N MET A 250 -13.47 12.71 6.67
CA MET A 250 -12.44 12.84 7.72
C MET A 250 -12.70 14.02 8.66
N LYS A 251 -13.02 15.21 8.11
CA LYS A 251 -13.30 16.41 8.92
C LYS A 251 -14.51 16.18 9.83
N THR A 252 -15.55 15.56 9.32
CA THR A 252 -16.75 15.21 10.11
C THR A 252 -16.40 14.26 11.25
N SER A 253 -15.65 13.19 10.96
CA SER A 253 -15.20 12.23 11.99
C SER A 253 -14.26 12.87 13.02
N ILE A 254 -13.33 13.73 12.60
CA ILE A 254 -12.45 14.47 13.50
C ILE A 254 -13.25 15.42 14.41
N GLY A 255 -14.33 16.02 13.90
CA GLY A 255 -15.27 16.80 14.70
C GLY A 255 -15.87 15.96 15.83
N CYS A 256 -16.47 14.82 15.49
CA CYS A 256 -17.09 13.93 16.47
C CYS A 256 -16.07 13.44 17.53
N LEU A 257 -14.85 13.12 17.11
CA LEU A 257 -13.79 12.71 18.05
C LEU A 257 -13.41 13.81 19.03
N LYS A 258 -13.44 15.08 18.61
CA LYS A 258 -13.16 16.22 19.48
C LYS A 258 -14.24 16.43 20.53
N ASP A 259 -15.49 16.20 20.15
CA ASP A 259 -16.64 16.40 21.02
C ASP A 259 -16.77 15.25 22.04
N GLU A 260 -16.33 14.04 21.69
CA GLU A 260 -16.46 12.85 22.54
C GLU A 260 -15.22 12.58 23.42
N CYS A 261 -14.03 12.36 22.84
CA CYS A 261 -12.93 11.70 23.57
C CYS A 261 -11.51 12.21 23.27
N TYR A 262 -11.34 13.18 22.37
CA TYR A 262 -10.04 13.75 22.00
C TYR A 262 -10.01 15.26 22.17
N ARG A 263 -8.83 15.81 22.47
CA ARG A 263 -8.59 17.25 22.46
C ARG A 263 -7.50 17.59 21.47
N LEU A 264 -7.72 18.65 20.68
CA LEU A 264 -6.68 19.18 19.81
C LEU A 264 -5.58 19.85 20.65
N VAL A 265 -4.32 19.51 20.37
CA VAL A 265 -3.16 20.06 21.07
C VAL A 265 -2.25 20.73 20.05
N ASN A 266 -1.70 21.90 20.39
CA ASN A 266 -0.80 22.64 19.51
C ASN A 266 0.60 21.98 19.44
N VAL A 267 1.39 22.38 18.45
CA VAL A 267 2.71 21.78 18.19
C VAL A 267 3.69 21.97 19.35
N ALA A 268 3.67 23.13 20.02
CA ALA A 268 4.56 23.42 21.14
C ALA A 268 4.27 22.51 22.34
N SER A 269 3.00 22.38 22.72
CA SER A 269 2.54 21.48 23.78
C SER A 269 2.82 20.01 23.44
N VAL A 270 2.64 19.59 22.18
CA VAL A 270 3.02 18.23 21.74
C VAL A 270 4.52 18.00 21.92
N LYS A 271 5.37 18.95 21.51
CA LYS A 271 6.83 18.84 21.69
C LYS A 271 7.18 18.73 23.18
N GLN A 272 6.60 19.55 24.04
CA GLN A 272 6.82 19.50 25.49
C GLN A 272 6.42 18.14 26.07
N ILE A 273 5.20 17.66 25.79
CA ILE A 273 4.70 16.36 26.27
C ILE A 273 5.61 15.23 25.79
N VAL A 274 5.96 15.21 24.49
CA VAL A 274 6.79 14.16 23.90
C VAL A 274 8.23 14.19 24.41
N SER A 275 8.76 15.38 24.76
CA SER A 275 10.11 15.51 25.33
C SER A 275 10.23 14.78 26.67
N CYS A 276 9.20 14.82 27.52
CA CYS A 276 9.18 14.15 28.82
C CYS A 276 8.71 12.69 28.77
N ARG A 277 8.07 12.24 27.68
CA ARG A 277 7.55 10.87 27.57
C ARG A 277 8.65 9.82 27.41
N ARG A 278 8.43 8.67 28.05
CA ARG A 278 9.21 7.43 27.85
C ARG A 278 8.59 6.52 26.77
N PHE A 279 7.31 6.73 26.44
CA PHE A 279 6.55 5.94 25.48
C PHE A 279 6.20 6.75 24.23
N GLY A 280 6.11 6.05 23.09
CA GLY A 280 5.75 6.65 21.81
C GLY A 280 4.29 7.04 21.69
N PHE A 281 3.90 7.44 20.48
CA PHE A 281 2.53 7.79 20.13
C PHE A 281 2.09 7.05 18.86
N SER A 282 0.78 6.91 18.68
CA SER A 282 0.21 6.23 17.51
C SER A 282 -0.07 7.21 16.38
N ARG A 283 -0.13 6.68 15.15
CA ARG A 283 -0.65 7.41 13.99
C ARG A 283 -2.06 6.93 13.71
N VAL A 284 -3.00 7.86 13.54
CA VAL A 284 -4.39 7.53 13.21
C VAL A 284 -4.55 7.38 11.70
N ARG A 285 -5.22 6.30 11.28
CA ARG A 285 -5.72 6.09 9.92
C ARG A 285 -7.24 5.94 9.98
N PHE A 286 -7.97 6.50 9.03
CA PHE A 286 -9.41 6.29 8.93
C PHE A 286 -9.72 5.13 7.98
N ARG A 287 -10.72 4.32 8.32
CA ARG A 287 -11.26 3.26 7.45
C ARG A 287 -12.77 3.36 7.27
N PRO A 288 -13.30 3.04 6.09
CA PRO A 288 -14.74 2.97 5.86
C PRO A 288 -15.45 1.91 6.71
N LYS A 289 -16.65 2.28 7.17
CA LYS A 289 -17.71 1.44 7.74
C LYS A 289 -18.99 1.63 6.94
N ALA A 290 -20.03 0.82 7.22
CA ALA A 290 -21.33 0.94 6.58
C ALA A 290 -21.90 2.38 6.64
N ASN A 291 -21.84 3.01 7.82
CA ASN A 291 -22.43 4.33 8.06
C ASN A 291 -21.38 5.39 8.48
N GLY A 292 -20.20 5.40 7.84
CA GLY A 292 -19.17 6.42 8.10
C GLY A 292 -17.75 5.89 8.06
N ILE A 293 -16.86 6.46 8.88
CA ILE A 293 -15.46 6.04 8.97
C ILE A 293 -15.05 5.81 10.43
N ARG A 294 -14.19 4.80 10.64
CA ARG A 294 -13.60 4.45 11.93
C ARG A 294 -12.14 4.92 12.00
N PRO A 295 -11.74 5.68 13.03
CA PRO A 295 -10.32 5.91 13.30
C PRO A 295 -9.65 4.64 13.82
N LEU A 296 -8.44 4.37 13.35
CA LEU A 296 -7.60 3.26 13.77
C LEU A 296 -6.23 3.80 14.15
N ALA A 297 -5.87 3.66 15.42
CA ALA A 297 -4.53 3.94 15.91
C ALA A 297 -3.57 2.80 15.52
N ASN A 298 -2.54 3.11 14.74
CA ASN A 298 -1.48 2.14 14.45
C ASN A 298 -0.46 2.12 15.59
N LEU A 299 -0.47 1.03 16.36
CA LEU A 299 0.44 0.78 17.49
C LEU A 299 1.62 -0.12 17.13
N LYS A 300 1.68 -0.65 15.90
CA LYS A 300 2.74 -1.55 15.44
C LYS A 300 3.95 -0.82 14.85
N SER A 301 3.78 0.44 14.49
CA SER A 301 4.85 1.25 13.92
C SER A 301 5.57 2.05 15.00
N SER A 302 6.89 2.21 14.84
CA SER A 302 7.67 3.18 15.61
C SER A 302 7.17 4.61 15.34
N SER A 303 7.43 5.51 16.28
CA SER A 303 7.08 6.92 16.16
C SER A 303 8.32 7.78 16.34
N ARG A 304 8.36 8.91 15.63
CA ARG A 304 9.47 9.87 15.71
C ARG A 304 8.95 11.30 15.64
N LEU A 305 9.62 12.19 16.37
CA LEU A 305 9.31 13.62 16.35
C LEU A 305 10.60 14.44 16.25
N GLN A 306 10.60 15.40 15.32
CA GLN A 306 11.70 16.34 15.12
C GLN A 306 11.61 17.50 16.12
N PHE A 307 12.71 17.75 16.80
CA PHE A 307 13.00 18.95 17.58
C PHE A 307 14.04 19.80 16.85
N SER A 308 14.29 21.03 17.30
CA SER A 308 15.10 22.02 16.55
C SER A 308 16.43 21.46 16.06
N HIS A 309 17.13 20.66 16.87
CA HIS A 309 18.42 20.07 16.53
C HIS A 309 18.51 18.55 16.73
N THR A 310 17.44 17.90 17.20
CA THR A 310 17.46 16.48 17.56
C THR A 310 16.18 15.77 17.12
N VAL A 311 16.26 14.46 16.89
CA VAL A 311 15.09 13.60 16.64
C VAL A 311 14.91 12.69 17.83
N LYS A 312 13.70 12.67 18.40
CA LYS A 312 13.33 11.69 19.41
C LYS A 312 12.55 10.56 18.75
N GLU A 313 13.08 9.35 18.85
CA GLU A 313 12.47 8.14 18.30
C GLU A 313 11.97 7.23 19.43
N PHE A 314 10.88 6.53 19.15
CA PHE A 314 10.26 5.60 20.08
C PHE A 314 10.01 4.27 19.38
N LYS A 315 10.22 3.19 20.13
CA LYS A 315 9.76 1.85 19.74
C LYS A 315 8.24 1.85 19.54
N ALA A 316 7.75 0.89 18.77
CA ALA A 316 6.31 0.70 18.58
C ALA A 316 5.62 0.48 19.93
N VAL A 317 4.45 1.11 20.14
CA VAL A 317 3.72 1.02 21.41
C VAL A 317 3.43 -0.44 21.79
N ASN A 318 3.06 -1.27 20.80
CA ASN A 318 2.86 -2.70 21.03
C ASN A 318 4.10 -3.44 21.51
N VAL A 319 5.32 -2.97 21.19
CA VAL A 319 6.56 -3.58 21.69
C VAL A 319 6.77 -3.17 23.14
N VAL A 320 6.54 -1.90 23.49
CA VAL A 320 6.74 -1.43 24.86
C VAL A 320 5.70 -1.99 25.83
N LEU A 321 4.48 -2.28 25.35
CA LEU A 321 3.43 -2.88 26.17
C LEU A 321 3.52 -4.42 26.26
N GLN A 322 4.53 -5.07 25.66
CA GLN A 322 4.66 -6.54 25.72
C GLN A 322 4.84 -7.05 27.14
N ASP A 323 5.67 -6.38 27.93
CA ASP A 323 5.97 -6.79 29.30
C ASP A 323 4.73 -6.67 30.18
N LEU A 324 4.02 -5.55 30.07
CA LEU A 324 2.75 -5.33 30.77
C LEU A 324 1.69 -6.38 30.35
N HIS A 325 1.59 -6.67 29.06
CA HIS A 325 0.67 -7.71 28.56
C HIS A 325 1.03 -9.10 29.09
N ALA A 326 2.32 -9.40 29.25
CA ALA A 326 2.78 -10.64 29.85
C ALA A 326 2.46 -10.69 31.35
N ALA A 327 2.74 -9.62 32.10
CA ALA A 327 2.39 -9.49 33.51
C ALA A 327 0.88 -9.71 33.74
N LEU A 328 0.01 -9.06 32.96
CA LEU A 328 -1.44 -9.26 33.04
C LEU A 328 -1.88 -10.71 32.76
N LYS A 329 -1.19 -11.40 31.85
CA LYS A 329 -1.42 -12.85 31.64
C LYS A 329 -0.97 -13.68 32.84
N ASP A 330 0.10 -13.31 33.53
CA ASP A 330 0.54 -13.98 34.76
C ASP A 330 -0.50 -13.83 35.87
N VAL A 331 -1.00 -12.59 36.07
CA VAL A 331 -2.09 -12.30 37.00
C VAL A 331 -3.32 -13.15 36.67
N HIS A 332 -3.72 -13.21 35.40
CA HIS A 332 -4.85 -14.04 34.97
C HIS A 332 -4.67 -15.53 35.29
N ILE A 333 -3.43 -16.06 35.21
CA ILE A 333 -3.14 -17.47 35.51
C ILE A 333 -3.10 -17.72 37.02
N LYS A 334 -2.57 -16.77 37.81
CA LYS A 334 -2.39 -16.91 39.26
C LYS A 334 -3.67 -16.61 40.04
N ILE A 335 -4.38 -15.53 39.67
CA ILE A 335 -5.54 -15.01 40.38
C ILE A 335 -6.63 -14.65 39.35
N PRO A 336 -7.31 -15.64 38.74
CA PRO A 336 -8.27 -15.39 37.66
C PRO A 336 -9.40 -14.42 38.04
N GLU A 337 -9.79 -14.39 39.32
CA GLU A 337 -10.89 -13.58 39.85
C GLU A 337 -10.65 -12.07 39.70
N THR A 338 -9.39 -11.61 39.75
CA THR A 338 -9.01 -10.19 39.64
C THR A 338 -9.36 -9.57 38.28
N LEU A 339 -9.28 -10.36 37.21
CA LEU A 339 -9.62 -9.92 35.84
C LEU A 339 -10.99 -10.44 35.38
N GLY A 340 -11.76 -11.05 36.29
CA GLY A 340 -13.06 -11.63 36.03
C GLY A 340 -13.05 -12.67 34.89
N SER A 341 -14.04 -12.62 34.01
CA SER A 341 -14.16 -13.53 32.86
C SER A 341 -13.33 -13.13 31.64
N SER A 342 -12.27 -12.35 31.82
CA SER A 342 -11.39 -11.93 30.73
C SER A 342 -10.68 -13.13 30.09
N VAL A 343 -10.46 -13.04 28.78
CA VAL A 343 -9.77 -14.07 27.99
C VAL A 343 -8.74 -13.39 27.07
N PHE A 344 -7.56 -14.00 26.93
CA PHE A 344 -6.46 -13.43 26.15
C PHE A 344 -6.28 -14.11 24.78
N SER A 345 -6.99 -15.20 24.52
CA SER A 345 -6.96 -15.94 23.25
C SER A 345 -8.24 -16.73 22.99
N TYR A 346 -8.49 -17.08 21.72
CA TYR A 346 -9.57 -18.00 21.35
C TYR A 346 -9.41 -19.40 21.97
N ASN A 347 -8.17 -19.82 22.27
CA ASN A 347 -7.92 -21.08 22.96
C ASN A 347 -8.45 -21.05 24.40
N ASP A 348 -8.35 -19.90 25.07
CA ASP A 348 -8.88 -19.71 26.41
C ASP A 348 -10.42 -19.74 26.40
N VAL A 349 -11.05 -19.12 25.40
CA VAL A 349 -12.51 -19.21 25.17
C VAL A 349 -12.94 -20.65 24.99
N HIS A 350 -12.28 -21.38 24.10
CA HIS A 350 -12.59 -22.79 23.84
C HIS A 350 -12.41 -23.66 25.10
N ARG A 351 -11.34 -23.45 25.85
CA ARG A 351 -11.08 -24.16 27.11
C ARG A 351 -12.18 -23.90 28.13
N ASN A 352 -12.56 -22.63 28.34
CA ASN A 352 -13.61 -22.26 29.28
C ASN A 352 -14.97 -22.83 28.86
N PHE A 353 -15.30 -22.78 27.57
CA PHE A 353 -16.53 -23.33 27.02
C PHE A 353 -16.57 -24.86 27.15
N ARG A 354 -15.47 -25.56 26.86
CA ARG A 354 -15.37 -27.02 27.05
C ARG A 354 -15.59 -27.41 28.51
N ASN A 355 -14.98 -26.68 29.45
CA ASN A 355 -15.12 -26.92 30.89
C ASN A 355 -16.56 -26.66 31.36
N PHE A 356 -17.22 -25.64 30.83
CA PHE A 356 -18.64 -25.39 31.08
C PHE A 356 -19.50 -26.55 30.58
N LEU A 357 -19.31 -26.98 29.32
CA LEU A 357 -20.07 -28.10 28.75
C LEU A 357 -19.86 -29.41 29.51
N SER A 358 -18.64 -29.71 29.98
CA SER A 358 -18.40 -30.91 30.79
C SER A 358 -19.15 -30.87 32.13
N ARG A 359 -19.20 -29.70 32.77
CA ARG A 359 -19.95 -29.50 34.02
C ARG A 359 -21.46 -29.58 33.79
N VAL A 360 -21.96 -29.00 32.71
CA VAL A 360 -23.39 -29.03 32.39
C VAL A 360 -23.86 -30.43 31.99
N LYS A 361 -22.99 -31.23 31.35
CA LYS A 361 -23.31 -32.63 31.02
C LYS A 361 -23.34 -33.54 32.26
N ASN A 362 -22.57 -33.27 33.31
CA ASN A 362 -22.55 -34.08 34.56
C ASN A 362 -22.53 -35.62 34.32
N GLY A 363 -21.81 -36.10 33.31
CA GLY A 363 -21.75 -37.53 32.96
C GLY A 363 -22.94 -38.07 32.13
N SER A 364 -23.96 -37.26 31.86
CA SER A 364 -25.04 -37.57 30.91
C SER A 364 -24.54 -37.53 29.47
N SER A 365 -25.07 -38.45 28.65
CA SER A 365 -24.87 -38.46 27.20
C SER A 365 -25.60 -37.33 26.48
N THR A 366 -26.61 -36.73 27.12
CA THR A 366 -27.44 -35.65 26.56
C THR A 366 -27.16 -34.32 27.25
N LEU A 367 -27.06 -33.26 26.46
CA LEU A 367 -26.88 -31.90 26.97
C LEU A 367 -28.26 -31.37 27.41
N PRO A 368 -28.42 -30.84 28.65
CA PRO A 368 -29.65 -30.15 29.04
C PRO A 368 -29.89 -28.90 28.19
N SER A 369 -31.11 -28.36 28.23
CA SER A 369 -31.42 -27.12 27.52
C SER A 369 -30.61 -25.96 28.08
N VAL A 370 -29.80 -25.31 27.23
CA VAL A 370 -28.98 -24.15 27.58
C VAL A 370 -29.43 -22.96 26.75
N TYR A 371 -29.55 -21.81 27.40
CA TYR A 371 -29.79 -20.53 26.72
C TYR A 371 -28.48 -19.77 26.54
N MET A 372 -28.32 -19.12 25.39
CA MET A 372 -27.16 -18.27 25.09
C MET A 372 -27.63 -16.85 24.83
N VAL A 373 -27.06 -15.90 25.56
CA VAL A 373 -27.26 -14.45 25.33
C VAL A 373 -26.00 -13.91 24.66
N VAL A 374 -26.16 -13.22 23.54
CA VAL A 374 -25.08 -12.56 22.83
C VAL A 374 -25.27 -11.06 22.97
N ALA A 375 -24.26 -10.38 23.52
CA ALA A 375 -24.24 -8.94 23.70
C ALA A 375 -22.96 -8.35 23.11
N ASP A 376 -23.07 -7.15 22.52
CA ASP A 376 -21.94 -6.37 22.00
C ASP A 376 -21.86 -5.02 22.71
N VAL A 377 -20.65 -4.61 23.08
CA VAL A 377 -20.40 -3.33 23.75
C VAL A 377 -19.97 -2.31 22.72
N GLN A 378 -20.84 -1.34 22.44
CA GLN A 378 -20.56 -0.29 21.48
C GLN A 378 -19.41 0.62 21.96
N LYS A 379 -18.47 0.93 21.06
CA LYS A 379 -17.35 1.87 21.32
C LYS A 379 -16.54 1.56 22.59
N ALA A 380 -16.35 0.28 22.93
CA ALA A 380 -15.71 -0.14 24.18
C ALA A 380 -14.35 0.52 24.50
N TYR A 381 -13.54 0.87 23.49
CA TYR A 381 -12.27 1.60 23.69
C TYR A 381 -12.47 3.08 24.02
N ASP A 382 -13.49 3.71 23.43
CA ASP A 382 -13.72 5.15 23.56
C ASP A 382 -14.44 5.48 24.89
N SER A 383 -15.14 4.50 25.47
CA SER A 383 -15.88 4.63 26.73
C SER A 383 -15.06 4.34 27.99
N ILE A 384 -13.74 4.13 27.88
CA ILE A 384 -12.88 3.83 29.03
C ILE A 384 -12.66 5.09 29.86
N ASN A 385 -13.15 5.08 31.10
CA ASN A 385 -12.75 6.07 32.10
C ASN A 385 -11.30 5.77 32.54
N GLN A 386 -10.36 6.60 32.08
CA GLN A 386 -8.93 6.40 32.29
C GLN A 386 -8.55 6.50 33.77
N ASP A 387 -9.13 7.43 34.53
CA ASP A 387 -8.82 7.60 35.95
C ASP A 387 -9.30 6.40 36.78
N LYS A 388 -10.50 5.90 36.49
CA LYS A 388 -11.03 4.69 37.12
C LYS A 388 -10.18 3.48 36.76
N LEU A 389 -9.78 3.33 35.50
CA LEU A 389 -8.90 2.24 35.08
C LEU A 389 -7.56 2.30 35.81
N LEU A 390 -6.91 3.47 35.86
CA LEU A 390 -5.64 3.64 36.57
C LEU A 390 -5.76 3.35 38.06
N HIS A 391 -6.89 3.70 38.69
CA HIS A 391 -7.16 3.35 40.07
C HIS A 391 -7.25 1.82 40.26
N LEU A 392 -8.05 1.14 39.43
CA LEU A 392 -8.20 -0.33 39.48
C LEU A 392 -6.88 -1.07 39.22
N MET A 393 -6.03 -0.55 38.32
CA MET A 393 -4.77 -1.21 37.97
C MET A 393 -3.75 -1.21 39.11
N LYS A 394 -3.89 -0.33 40.12
CA LYS A 394 -3.03 -0.34 41.31
C LYS A 394 -3.20 -1.61 42.14
N ASP A 395 -4.40 -2.19 42.15
CA ASP A 395 -4.71 -3.39 42.93
C ASP A 395 -4.46 -4.68 42.11
N VAL A 396 -4.34 -4.57 40.79
CA VAL A 396 -4.13 -5.70 39.88
C VAL A 396 -2.64 -5.99 39.68
N ILE A 397 -1.81 -4.96 39.62
CA ILE A 397 -0.36 -5.06 39.37
C ILE A 397 0.36 -4.63 40.64
N VAL A 398 0.44 -5.56 41.61
CA VAL A 398 0.97 -5.29 42.95
C VAL A 398 2.41 -5.78 43.11
N ASP A 399 2.79 -6.84 42.38
CA ASP A 399 4.08 -7.52 42.54
C ASP A 399 4.96 -7.43 41.29
N ASP A 400 6.27 -7.61 41.50
CA ASP A 400 7.22 -7.79 40.40
C ASP A 400 6.96 -9.11 39.66
N HIS A 401 6.75 -9.01 38.35
CA HIS A 401 6.53 -10.17 37.49
C HIS A 401 7.85 -10.61 36.83
N LEU A 402 8.28 -11.84 37.13
CA LEU A 402 9.44 -12.45 36.47
C LEU A 402 9.08 -12.86 35.03
N LEU A 403 9.69 -12.17 34.06
CA LEU A 403 9.56 -12.43 32.63
C LEU A 403 10.85 -13.08 32.11
N HIS A 404 10.72 -14.16 31.32
CA HIS A 404 11.86 -14.74 30.60
C HIS A 404 11.85 -14.28 29.15
N GLN A 405 12.93 -13.62 28.73
CA GLN A 405 13.13 -13.23 27.35
C GLN A 405 13.94 -14.32 26.63
N THR A 406 13.33 -14.88 25.59
CA THR A 406 13.94 -15.92 24.75
C THR A 406 14.07 -15.40 23.33
N HIS A 407 15.11 -15.80 22.62
CA HIS A 407 15.27 -15.46 21.22
C HIS A 407 15.14 -16.72 20.38
N GLN A 408 14.10 -16.80 19.55
CA GLN A 408 13.93 -17.88 18.59
C GLN A 408 14.64 -17.50 17.29
N ILE A 409 15.61 -18.31 16.89
CA ILE A 409 16.31 -18.13 15.62
C ILE A 409 15.67 -19.07 14.60
N ILE A 410 15.05 -18.48 13.57
CA ILE A 410 14.55 -19.21 12.41
C ILE A 410 15.57 -19.03 11.30
N ALA A 411 16.26 -20.13 10.96
CA ALA A 411 17.20 -20.19 9.86
C ALA A 411 16.55 -20.90 8.67
N SER A 412 16.54 -20.23 7.52
CA SER A 412 16.23 -20.79 6.21
C SER A 412 17.46 -20.66 5.32
N SER A 413 17.57 -21.48 4.27
CA SER A 413 18.70 -21.48 3.33
C SER A 413 19.02 -20.12 2.68
N ARG A 414 18.11 -19.13 2.80
CA ARG A 414 18.30 -17.77 2.27
C ARG A 414 18.11 -16.64 3.30
N HIS A 415 17.68 -16.92 4.53
CA HIS A 415 17.34 -15.88 5.50
C HIS A 415 17.52 -16.35 6.95
N PHE A 416 18.08 -15.48 7.80
CA PHE A 416 18.08 -15.62 9.24
C PHE A 416 17.11 -14.60 9.84
N GLN A 417 16.20 -15.06 10.69
CA GLN A 417 15.29 -14.19 11.43
C GLN A 417 15.37 -14.51 12.91
N VAL A 418 15.69 -13.50 13.73
CA VAL A 418 15.63 -13.60 15.19
C VAL A 418 14.31 -13.01 15.65
N LEU A 419 13.49 -13.82 16.31
CA LEU A 419 12.25 -13.38 16.96
C LEU A 419 12.43 -13.37 18.48
N PRO A 420 12.42 -12.20 19.14
CA PRO A 420 12.33 -12.14 20.59
C PRO A 420 10.93 -12.59 21.03
N CYS A 421 10.88 -13.49 22.00
CA CYS A 421 9.67 -14.04 22.62
C CYS A 421 9.77 -13.85 24.12
N ILE A 422 8.81 -13.14 24.70
CA ILE A 422 8.67 -13.00 26.15
C ILE A 422 7.73 -14.09 26.63
N ASN A 423 8.23 -14.98 27.49
CA ASN A 423 7.47 -16.09 28.05
C ASN A 423 7.29 -15.91 29.56
N LEU A 424 6.12 -16.32 30.04
CA LEU A 424 5.90 -16.50 31.46
C LEU A 424 6.66 -17.72 31.95
N CYS A 425 7.28 -17.62 33.13
CA CYS A 425 8.14 -18.67 33.69
C CYS A 425 7.46 -20.06 33.75
N LYS A 426 6.14 -20.11 33.95
CA LYS A 426 5.34 -21.36 33.93
C LYS A 426 5.09 -21.91 32.52
N GLN A 427 4.87 -21.04 31.51
CA GLN A 427 4.62 -21.45 30.11
C GLN A 427 5.91 -21.85 29.38
N PHE A 428 7.06 -21.31 29.80
CA PHE A 428 8.37 -21.68 29.26
C PHE A 428 8.63 -23.19 29.37
N ARG A 429 8.35 -23.79 30.53
CA ARG A 429 8.55 -25.23 30.75
C ARG A 429 7.69 -26.10 29.81
N SER A 430 6.47 -25.67 29.51
CA SER A 430 5.60 -26.38 28.55
C SER A 430 6.00 -26.21 27.08
N HIS A 431 6.54 -25.05 26.69
CA HIS A 431 6.98 -24.79 25.30
C HIS A 431 8.36 -25.35 24.95
N ALA A 432 9.18 -25.72 25.94
CA ALA A 432 10.41 -26.45 25.71
C ALA A 432 10.16 -27.90 25.24
N GLN A 433 9.03 -28.50 25.64
CA GLN A 433 8.74 -29.92 25.41
C GLN A 433 8.11 -30.23 24.03
N ASN A 434 7.53 -29.24 23.35
CA ASN A 434 6.90 -29.42 22.03
C ASN A 434 7.63 -28.59 20.96
N ARG A 435 8.62 -29.13 20.22
CA ARG A 435 9.33 -28.37 19.18
C ARG A 435 9.66 -29.13 17.90
N SER A 436 9.67 -28.40 16.78
CA SER A 436 10.15 -28.87 15.48
C SER A 436 11.67 -28.77 15.37
N SER A 437 12.26 -29.58 14.50
CA SER A 437 13.70 -29.84 14.37
C SER A 437 14.54 -28.69 13.79
N HIS A 438 14.01 -27.47 13.59
CA HIS A 438 14.69 -26.38 12.86
C HIS A 438 14.80 -25.05 13.62
N SER A 439 14.55 -25.01 14.94
CA SER A 439 14.68 -23.77 15.73
C SER A 439 15.65 -23.90 16.90
N VAL A 440 16.56 -22.93 17.04
CA VAL A 440 17.47 -22.79 18.19
C VAL A 440 16.97 -21.64 19.08
N VAL A 441 16.97 -21.84 20.40
CA VAL A 441 16.56 -20.82 21.38
C VAL A 441 17.72 -20.47 22.29
N VAL A 442 17.98 -19.17 22.46
CA VAL A 442 18.98 -18.63 23.38
C VAL A 442 18.26 -17.91 24.53
N ASP A 443 18.65 -18.23 25.77
CA ASP A 443 18.01 -17.76 27.00
C ASP A 443 18.76 -16.57 27.62
N GLN A 444 18.03 -15.54 28.05
CA GLN A 444 18.55 -14.43 28.84
C GLN A 444 17.52 -14.03 29.91
N VAL A 445 17.87 -14.25 31.17
CA VAL A 445 17.06 -13.82 32.31
C VAL A 445 17.23 -12.32 32.51
N SER A 446 16.14 -11.57 32.46
CA SER A 446 16.11 -10.14 32.79
C SER A 446 15.27 -9.93 34.05
N LEU A 447 15.90 -9.40 35.10
CA LEU A 447 15.22 -8.91 36.28
C LEU A 447 14.85 -7.44 36.02
N LEU A 448 13.54 -7.13 36.04
CA LEU A 448 13.07 -5.74 36.01
C LEU A 448 13.17 -5.16 37.44
N PRO A 449 13.65 -3.92 37.60
CA PRO A 449 13.66 -3.20 38.87
C PRO A 449 12.37 -2.44 39.18
#